data_AF-C6B962-F1
#
_entry.id   AF-C6B962-F1
#
_cell.length_a   1.000
_cell.length_b   1.000
_cell.length_c   1.000
_cell.angle_alpha   90.00
_cell.angle_beta   90.00
_cell.angle_gamma   90.00
#
_symmetry.space_group_name_H-M   'P 1'
#
loop_
_entity.id
_entity.type
_entity.pdbx_description
1 polymer ?
#
loop_
_entity_poly.entity_id
_entity_poly.type
_entity_poly.pdbx_seq_one_letter_code
_entity_poly.pdbx_strand_id
1 'polypeptide(L)'
;MMHDMLRQAIGNAMAMGPAVLVPRMQLKRPVEVVREPSLSVDDKRTILAAWASDFYAVESKPALRRPPGTPEPVSIDDVRSALDELDRRYGI
;
A
#
# COMPACT_ATOMS: atom_id res chain seq x y z
N MET A 1 -4.81 -29.29 2.82
CA MET A 1 -4.44 -28.26 3.82
C MET A 1 -3.34 -27.32 3.33
N MET A 2 -2.05 -27.70 3.28
CA MET A 2 -0.96 -26.77 2.91
C MET A 2 -1.06 -26.24 1.46
N HIS A 3 -1.45 -27.11 0.53
CA HIS A 3 -1.73 -26.73 -0.86
C HIS A 3 -2.91 -25.73 -0.98
N ASP A 4 -3.92 -25.85 -0.12
CA ASP A 4 -5.10 -24.97 -0.16
C ASP A 4 -4.77 -23.59 0.37
N MET A 5 -3.96 -23.50 1.45
CA MET A 5 -3.45 -22.23 1.97
C MET A 5 -2.59 -21.49 0.94
N LEU A 6 -1.71 -22.20 0.23
CA LEU A 6 -0.87 -21.60 -0.80
C LEU A 6 -1.72 -21.06 -1.96
N ARG A 7 -2.71 -21.84 -2.43
CA ARG A 7 -3.63 -21.40 -3.48
C ARG A 7 -4.44 -20.17 -3.06
N GLN A 8 -4.89 -20.13 -1.80
CA GLN A 8 -5.62 -19.00 -1.26
C GLN A 8 -4.74 -17.75 -1.13
N ALA A 9 -3.49 -17.90 -0.68
CA ALA A 9 -2.53 -16.81 -0.62
C ALA A 9 -2.23 -16.23 -2.01
N ILE A 10 -2.06 -17.09 -3.02
CA ILE A 10 -1.88 -16.67 -4.41
C ILE A 10 -3.12 -15.93 -4.92
N GLY A 11 -4.32 -16.47 -4.70
CA GLY A 11 -5.57 -15.81 -5.09
C GLY A 11 -5.73 -14.43 -4.45
N ASN A 12 -5.41 -14.31 -3.17
CA ASN A 12 -5.44 -13.04 -2.45
C ASN A 12 -4.37 -12.07 -2.95
N ALA A 13 -3.17 -12.55 -3.28
CA ALA A 13 -2.10 -11.72 -3.86
C ALA A 13 -2.48 -11.19 -5.25
N MET A 14 -3.15 -12.00 -6.07
CA MET A 14 -3.66 -11.57 -7.38
C MET A 14 -4.76 -10.52 -7.24
N ALA A 15 -5.64 -10.67 -6.24
CA ALA A 15 -6.73 -9.73 -5.98
C ALA A 15 -6.25 -8.42 -5.31
N MET A 16 -5.32 -8.52 -4.37
CA MET A 16 -4.86 -7.37 -3.58
C MET A 16 -3.61 -6.72 -4.14
N GLY A 17 -2.89 -7.35 -5.08
CA GLY A 17 -1.59 -6.87 -5.54
C GLY A 17 -0.53 -6.88 -4.43
N PRO A 18 0.48 -6.00 -4.49
CA PRO A 18 1.56 -5.97 -3.51
C PRO A 18 1.10 -5.63 -2.08
N ALA A 19 -0.13 -5.13 -1.89
CA ALA A 19 -0.73 -4.95 -0.57
C ALA A 19 -0.92 -6.27 0.21
N VAL A 20 -0.71 -7.44 -0.40
CA VAL A 20 -0.55 -8.70 0.35
C VAL A 20 0.58 -8.64 1.37
N LEU A 21 1.58 -7.78 1.15
CA LEU A 21 2.69 -7.52 2.06
C LEU A 21 2.28 -6.64 3.25
N VAL A 22 1.07 -6.05 3.23
CA VAL A 22 0.48 -5.31 4.36
C VAL A 22 -0.36 -6.30 5.18
N PRO A 23 0.12 -6.82 6.32
CA PRO A 23 -0.66 -7.77 7.10
C PRO A 23 -1.87 -7.07 7.74
N ARG A 24 -3.11 -7.31 7.24
CA ARG A 24 -4.43 -6.90 7.84
C ARG A 24 -4.53 -5.50 8.47
N MET A 25 -3.60 -4.61 8.16
CA MET A 25 -3.45 -3.32 8.79
C MET A 25 -4.43 -2.36 8.14
N GLN A 26 -5.36 -1.81 8.93
CA GLN A 26 -6.34 -0.84 8.45
C GLN A 26 -5.70 0.54 8.32
N LEU A 27 -4.64 0.65 7.50
CA LEU A 27 -3.99 1.92 7.19
C LEU A 27 -4.89 2.66 6.20
N LYS A 28 -5.47 3.76 6.65
CA LYS A 28 -6.50 4.52 5.91
C LYS A 28 -5.89 5.61 5.05
N ARG A 29 -4.69 6.09 5.40
CA ARG A 29 -4.02 7.22 4.75
C ARG A 29 -2.53 6.92 4.51
N PRO A 30 -1.91 7.47 3.45
CA PRO A 30 -0.49 7.21 3.16
C PRO A 30 0.45 7.55 4.32
N VAL A 31 0.18 8.65 5.04
CA VAL A 31 0.97 9.07 6.20
C VAL A 31 0.92 8.08 7.37
N GLU A 32 -0.14 7.27 7.47
CA GLU A 32 -0.24 6.23 8.51
C GLU A 32 0.77 5.11 8.25
N VAL A 33 1.03 4.77 6.98
CA VAL A 33 2.08 3.81 6.59
C VAL A 33 3.45 4.29 7.11
N VAL A 34 3.76 5.58 6.92
CA VAL A 34 5.02 6.18 7.39
C VAL A 34 5.16 6.09 8.91
N ARG A 35 4.04 6.31 9.63
CA ARG A 35 3.99 6.36 11.09
C ARG A 35 3.92 5.01 11.76
N GLU A 36 3.61 3.94 11.03
CA GLU A 36 3.42 2.61 11.60
C GLU A 36 4.73 2.09 12.22
N PRO A 37 4.80 1.90 13.54
CA PRO A 37 6.03 1.46 14.20
C PRO A 37 6.41 0.00 13.88
N SER A 38 5.46 -0.85 13.51
CA SER A 38 5.76 -2.28 13.27
C SER A 38 6.33 -2.58 11.89
N LEU A 39 6.36 -1.58 10.99
CA LEU A 39 6.86 -1.76 9.61
C LEU A 39 8.31 -1.29 9.50
N SER A 40 9.13 -2.07 8.78
CA SER A 40 10.46 -1.63 8.38
C SER A 40 10.37 -0.48 7.36
N VAL A 41 11.48 0.23 7.16
CA VAL A 41 11.53 1.32 6.16
C VAL A 41 11.27 0.79 4.74
N ASP A 42 11.83 -0.37 4.42
CA ASP A 42 11.65 -1.00 3.12
C ASP A 42 10.22 -1.49 2.92
N ASP A 43 9.56 -2.01 3.96
CA ASP A 43 8.14 -2.36 3.89
C ASP A 43 7.29 -1.11 3.64
N LYS A 44 7.53 -0.02 4.40
CA LYS A 44 6.81 1.25 4.21
C LYS A 44 6.94 1.76 2.79
N ARG A 45 8.15 1.74 2.23
CA ARG A 45 8.42 2.14 0.85
C ARG A 45 7.71 1.23 -0.13
N THR A 46 7.78 -0.08 0.06
CA THR A 46 7.14 -1.07 -0.81
C THR A 46 5.63 -0.88 -0.85
N ILE A 47 5.01 -0.64 0.30
CA ILE A 47 3.58 -0.40 0.43
C ILE A 47 3.17 0.90 -0.26
N LEU A 48 3.89 2.00 0.00
CA LEU A 48 3.60 3.29 -0.64
C LEU A 48 3.83 3.26 -2.16
N ALA A 49 4.88 2.58 -2.62
CA ALA A 49 5.13 2.37 -4.05
C ALA A 49 4.01 1.54 -4.70
N ALA A 50 3.50 0.52 -4.01
CA ALA A 50 2.34 -0.24 -4.46
C ALA A 50 1.11 0.66 -4.57
N TRP A 51 0.84 1.50 -3.57
CA TRP A 51 -0.28 2.46 -3.58
C TRP A 51 -0.18 3.45 -4.75
N ALA A 52 1.02 3.86 -5.13
CA ALA A 52 1.26 4.77 -6.25
C ALA A 52 1.01 4.12 -7.62
N SER A 53 1.10 2.79 -7.71
CA SER A 53 0.94 2.03 -8.95
C SER A 53 -0.45 2.18 -9.56
N ASP A 54 -0.52 2.06 -10.88
CA ASP A 54 -1.79 2.05 -11.63
C ASP A 54 -2.68 0.85 -11.30
N PHE A 55 -2.14 -0.18 -10.63
CA PHE A 55 -2.93 -1.28 -10.09
C PHE A 55 -4.07 -0.79 -9.18
N TYR A 56 -3.89 0.33 -8.47
CA TYR A 56 -4.95 0.94 -7.65
C TYR A 56 -5.58 2.17 -8.29
N ALA A 57 -5.27 2.53 -9.54
CA ALA A 57 -5.85 3.69 -10.19
C ALA A 57 -7.38 3.58 -10.24
N VAL A 58 -8.07 4.66 -9.85
CA VAL A 58 -9.52 4.75 -10.02
C VAL A 58 -9.82 5.01 -11.48
N GLU A 59 -10.71 4.21 -12.07
CA GLU A 59 -11.11 4.33 -13.46
C GLU A 59 -11.56 5.77 -13.79
N SER A 60 -11.04 6.31 -14.91
CA SER A 60 -11.28 7.69 -15.36
C SER A 60 -10.87 8.80 -14.38
N LYS A 61 -10.14 8.48 -13.30
CA LYS A 61 -9.64 9.43 -12.30
C LYS A 61 -8.16 9.15 -11.99
N PRO A 62 -7.23 9.44 -12.92
CA PRO A 62 -5.83 9.04 -12.82
C PRO A 62 -5.07 9.67 -11.64
N ALA A 63 -5.59 10.73 -11.03
CA ALA A 63 -5.03 11.32 -9.82
C ALA A 63 -5.38 10.55 -8.53
N LEU A 64 -6.33 9.61 -8.58
CA LEU A 64 -6.82 8.89 -7.40
C LEU A 64 -6.38 7.44 -7.40
N ARG A 65 -6.16 6.91 -6.20
CA ARG A 65 -5.84 5.51 -5.92
C ARG A 65 -6.85 4.95 -4.94
N ARG A 66 -7.26 3.68 -5.09
CA ARG A 66 -8.11 2.96 -4.14
C ARG A 66 -7.43 1.68 -3.62
N PRO A 67 -6.43 1.82 -2.73
CA PRO A 67 -5.82 0.66 -2.08
C PRO A 67 -6.81 -0.08 -1.17
N PRO A 68 -6.57 -1.38 -0.88
CA PRO A 68 -7.38 -2.12 0.08
C PRO A 68 -7.33 -1.47 1.47
N GLY A 69 -8.48 -1.41 2.15
CA GLY A 69 -8.57 -0.88 3.52
C GLY A 69 -8.70 0.64 3.65
N THR A 70 -8.52 1.40 2.56
CA THR A 70 -8.81 2.85 2.58
C THR A 70 -10.32 3.09 2.51
N PRO A 71 -10.90 3.94 3.39
CA PRO A 71 -12.34 4.22 3.37
C PRO A 71 -12.77 5.01 2.12
N GLU A 72 -11.85 5.80 1.56
CA GLU A 72 -12.04 6.64 0.38
C GLU A 72 -10.80 6.61 -0.52
N PRO A 73 -10.91 6.96 -1.82
CA PRO A 73 -9.74 7.05 -2.68
C PRO A 73 -8.77 8.10 -2.15
N VAL A 74 -7.48 7.77 -2.18
CA VAL A 74 -6.38 8.67 -1.79
C VAL A 74 -5.79 9.33 -3.03
N SER A 75 -5.26 10.54 -2.91
CA SER A 75 -4.56 11.19 -4.03
C SER A 75 -3.19 10.55 -4.26
N ILE A 76 -2.76 10.43 -5.52
CA ILE A 76 -1.37 10.06 -5.87
C ILE A 76 -0.36 11.05 -5.27
N ASP A 77 -0.73 12.31 -5.11
CA ASP A 77 0.13 13.33 -4.51
C ASP A 77 0.25 13.15 -2.98
N ASP A 78 -0.77 12.61 -2.31
CA ASP A 78 -0.68 12.24 -0.89
C ASP A 78 0.29 11.06 -0.71
N VAL A 79 0.28 10.10 -1.65
CA VAL A 79 1.21 8.96 -1.64
C VAL A 79 2.65 9.44 -1.87
N ARG A 80 2.87 10.33 -2.83
CA ARG A 80 4.18 10.96 -3.08
C ARG A 80 4.67 11.75 -1.86
N SER A 81 3.80 12.56 -1.26
CA SER A 81 4.14 13.31 -0.05
C SER A 81 4.55 12.40 1.11
N ALA A 82 3.93 11.22 1.22
CA ALA A 82 4.30 10.22 2.23
C ALA A 82 5.64 9.53 1.91
N LEU A 83 5.94 9.27 0.63
CA LEU A 83 7.26 8.78 0.21
C LEU A 83 8.35 9.81 0.53
N ASP A 84 8.15 11.08 0.17
CA ASP A 84 9.10 12.15 0.47
C ASP A 84 9.34 12.30 1.98
N GLU A 85 8.28 12.17 2.78
CA GLU A 85 8.38 12.17 4.24
C GLU A 85 9.14 10.95 4.78
N LEU A 86 8.92 9.77 4.19
CA LEU A 86 9.66 8.56 4.55
C LEU A 86 11.16 8.76 4.28
N ASP A 87 11.49 9.25 3.09
CA ASP A 87 12.87 9.50 2.67
C ASP A 87 13.56 10.53 3.58
N ARG A 88 12.87 11.63 3.92
CA ARG A 88 13.36 12.61 4.90
C ARG A 88 13.63 12.03 6.29
N ARG A 89 12.77 11.13 6.78
CA ARG A 89 12.91 10.54 8.14
C ARG A 89 14.09 9.59 8.26
N TYR A 90 14.43 8.91 7.17
CA TYR A 90 15.42 7.82 7.20
C TYR A 90 16.68 8.13 6.38
N GLY A 91 16.76 9.31 5.74
CA GLY A 91 17.97 9.81 5.08
C GLY A 91 18.36 9.02 3.83
N ILE A 92 17.37 8.60 3.07
CA ILE A 92 17.46 7.68 1.92
C ILE A 92 16.98 8.34 0.63
#